data_AF-A0A8S3IL16-F1
#
_entry.id   AF-A0A8S3IL16-F1
#
_cell.length_a   1.000
_cell.length_b   1.000
_cell.length_c   1.000
_cell.angle_alpha   90.00
_cell.angle_beta   90.00
_cell.angle_gamma   90.00
#
_symmetry.space_group_name_H-M   'P 1'
#
loop_
_entity.id
_entity.type
_entity.pdbx_description
1 polymer ?
#
loop_
_entity_poly.entity_id
_entity_poly.type
_entity_poly.pdbx_seq_one_letter_code
_entity_poly.pdbx_strand_id
1 'polypeptide(L)'
;TELQDKDMRNQTIVAIKNIRGFRAGLFTPDEAFEYIVQMQISKFEDPVMKCVDMVVSELLSIIHEATNKMKRYPLLKQATEELLTQYLREREYATKQACSAYVQTQLSYINTNNEDFIGFAG
;
A
#
# COMPACT_ATOMS: atom_id res chain seq x y z
N THR A 1 7.67 -17.86 1.57
CA THR A 1 8.26 -18.99 2.32
C THR A 1 7.12 -19.82 2.92
N GLU A 2 7.15 -21.15 2.86
CA GLU A 2 6.16 -22.00 3.55
C GLU A 2 6.01 -21.65 5.05
N LEU A 3 7.04 -21.04 5.65
CA LEU A 3 6.98 -20.46 7.00
C LEU A 3 5.92 -19.36 7.16
N GLN A 4 5.86 -18.38 6.25
CA GLN A 4 4.89 -17.27 6.33
C GLN A 4 3.44 -17.76 6.26
N ASP A 5 3.22 -18.83 5.49
CA ASP A 5 1.90 -19.42 5.30
C ASP A 5 1.46 -20.27 6.50
N LYS A 6 2.41 -20.89 7.22
CA LYS A 6 2.18 -21.52 8.52
C LYS A 6 1.95 -20.49 9.63
N ASP A 7 2.70 -19.39 9.64
CA ASP A 7 2.53 -18.32 10.61
C ASP A 7 1.16 -17.66 10.51
N MET A 8 0.70 -17.41 9.27
CA MET A 8 -0.64 -16.88 9.02
C MET A 8 -1.74 -17.83 9.56
N ARG A 9 -1.62 -19.15 9.30
CA ARG A 9 -2.58 -20.14 9.83
C ARG A 9 -2.57 -20.22 11.35
N ASN A 10 -1.38 -20.15 11.96
CA ASN A 10 -1.25 -20.17 13.41
C ASN A 10 -1.86 -18.93 14.06
N GLN A 11 -1.64 -17.74 13.48
CA GLN A 11 -2.26 -16.50 13.94
C GLN A 11 -3.80 -16.57 13.86
N THR A 12 -4.36 -17.12 12.77
CA THR A 12 -5.80 -17.35 12.63
C THR A 12 -6.35 -18.26 13.73
N ILE A 13 -5.67 -19.38 14.03
CA ILE A 13 -6.12 -20.33 15.06
C ILE A 13 -6.07 -19.70 16.45
N VAL A 14 -5.03 -18.93 16.76
CA VAL A 14 -4.88 -18.25 18.06
C VAL A 14 -5.93 -17.15 18.24
N ALA A 15 -6.18 -16.35 17.19
CA ALA A 15 -7.24 -15.34 17.21
C ALA A 15 -8.61 -16.00 17.45
N ILE A 16 -8.95 -17.05 16.71
CA ILE A 16 -10.20 -17.80 16.87
C ILE A 16 -10.36 -18.37 18.30
N LYS A 17 -9.30 -18.93 18.88
CA LYS A 17 -9.35 -19.51 20.23
C LYS A 17 -9.52 -18.46 21.32
N ASN A 18 -8.80 -17.34 21.23
CA ASN A 18 -8.90 -16.24 22.20
C ASN A 18 -10.29 -15.58 22.17
N ILE A 19 -10.89 -15.52 20.99
CA ILE A 19 -12.21 -14.95 20.78
C ILE A 19 -13.33 -15.89 21.29
N ARG A 20 -13.17 -17.22 21.14
CA ARG A 20 -14.16 -18.22 21.60
C ARG A 20 -14.26 -18.37 23.12
N GLY A 21 -13.30 -17.86 23.89
CA GLY A 21 -13.21 -18.09 25.34
C GLY A 21 -14.19 -17.30 26.21
N PHE A 22 -14.84 -16.22 25.72
CA PHE A 22 -15.58 -15.30 26.60
C PHE A 22 -17.04 -15.00 26.24
N ARG A 23 -17.53 -15.17 25.00
CA ARG A 23 -18.96 -14.92 24.68
C ARG A 23 -19.52 -15.85 23.59
N ALA A 24 -20.65 -16.47 23.91
CA ALA A 24 -21.42 -17.29 22.98
C ALA A 24 -22.07 -16.45 21.88
N GLY A 25 -21.72 -16.78 20.63
CA GLY A 25 -22.52 -16.76 19.41
C GLY A 25 -23.46 -15.58 19.11
N LEU A 26 -23.00 -14.67 18.25
CA LEU A 26 -23.65 -14.37 16.95
C LEU A 26 -22.87 -13.34 16.09
N PHE A 27 -21.98 -12.54 16.68
CA PHE A 27 -21.23 -11.45 15.99
C PHE A 27 -19.73 -11.72 15.82
N THR A 28 -19.29 -12.85 16.31
CA THR A 28 -17.90 -13.23 16.51
C THR A 28 -17.14 -13.68 15.24
N PRO A 29 -17.79 -14.26 14.21
CA PRO A 29 -17.12 -14.58 12.93
C PRO A 29 -16.86 -13.36 12.06
N ASP A 30 -17.79 -12.40 12.02
CA ASP A 30 -17.72 -11.23 11.13
C ASP A 30 -16.66 -10.24 11.61
N GLU A 31 -16.59 -9.97 12.91
CA GLU A 31 -15.53 -9.13 13.50
C GLU A 31 -14.14 -9.76 13.31
N ALA A 32 -14.03 -11.09 13.44
CA ALA A 32 -12.76 -11.79 13.23
C ALA A 32 -12.35 -11.79 11.74
N PHE A 33 -13.31 -11.93 10.83
CA PHE A 33 -13.09 -11.85 9.40
C PHE A 33 -12.67 -10.44 8.98
N GLU A 34 -13.42 -9.42 9.42
CA GLU A 34 -13.13 -8.01 9.16
C GLU A 34 -11.75 -7.63 9.68
N TYR A 35 -11.40 -8.03 10.91
CA TYR A 35 -10.07 -7.79 11.47
C TYR A 35 -8.95 -8.44 10.64
N ILE A 36 -9.14 -9.69 10.19
CA ILE A 36 -8.15 -10.38 9.34
C ILE A 36 -8.01 -9.67 8.00
N VAL A 37 -9.11 -9.27 7.36
CA VAL A 37 -9.09 -8.55 6.08
C VAL A 37 -8.40 -7.20 6.24
N GLN A 38 -8.74 -6.42 7.26
CA GLN A 38 -8.08 -5.15 7.58
C GLN A 38 -6.57 -5.34 7.81
N MET A 39 -6.15 -6.40 8.53
CA MET A 39 -4.73 -6.73 8.69
C MET A 39 -4.02 -7.08 7.37
N GLN A 40 -4.71 -7.68 6.39
CA GLN A 40 -4.09 -7.97 5.10
C GLN A 40 -4.02 -6.72 4.23
N ILE A 41 -5.06 -5.88 4.24
CA ILE A 41 -5.07 -4.61 3.52
C ILE A 41 -3.98 -3.67 4.05
N SER A 42 -3.78 -3.58 5.37
CA SER A 42 -2.77 -2.69 5.95
C SER A 42 -1.34 -3.04 5.55
N LYS A 43 -1.06 -4.31 5.19
CA LYS A 43 0.24 -4.75 4.65
C LYS A 43 0.54 -4.17 3.27
N PHE A 44 -0.43 -3.58 2.57
CA PHE A 44 -0.20 -2.95 1.27
C PHE A 44 0.39 -1.54 1.36
N GLU A 45 0.38 -0.89 2.52
CA GLU A 45 0.92 0.47 2.68
C GLU A 45 2.39 0.52 2.25
N ASP A 46 3.24 -0.28 2.89
CA ASP A 46 4.69 -0.34 2.61
C ASP A 46 5.04 -0.68 1.15
N PRO A 47 4.50 -1.75 0.52
CA PRO A 47 4.84 -2.08 -0.86
C PRO A 47 4.34 -1.04 -1.87
N VAL A 48 3.21 -0.37 -1.61
CA VAL A 48 2.74 0.74 -2.47
C VAL A 48 3.67 1.95 -2.36
N MET A 49 4.10 2.33 -1.14
CA MET A 49 5.06 3.41 -0.96
C MET A 49 6.39 3.11 -1.65
N LYS A 50 6.88 1.87 -1.51
CA LYS A 50 8.09 1.41 -2.19
C LYS A 50 7.95 1.44 -3.72
N CYS A 51 6.77 1.13 -4.25
CA CYS A 51 6.49 1.25 -5.68
C CYS A 51 6.65 2.70 -6.16
N VAL A 52 6.09 3.67 -5.41
CA VAL A 52 6.26 5.10 -5.71
C VAL A 52 7.74 5.50 -5.65
N ASP A 53 8.49 5.05 -4.65
CA ASP A 53 9.94 5.33 -4.54
C ASP A 53 10.73 4.82 -5.73
N MET A 54 10.46 3.60 -6.18
CA MET A 54 11.14 3.01 -7.35
C MET A 54 10.85 3.81 -8.62
N VAL A 55 9.59 4.22 -8.84
CA VAL A 55 9.21 5.06 -9.98
C VAL A 55 9.90 6.43 -9.92
N VAL A 56 9.94 7.07 -8.74
CA VAL A 56 10.61 8.36 -8.56
C VAL A 56 12.11 8.26 -8.83
N SER A 57 12.74 7.18 -8.36
CA SER A 57 14.17 6.92 -8.65
C SER A 57 14.45 6.82 -10.14
N GLU A 58 13.59 6.10 -10.88
CA GLU A 58 13.73 5.98 -12.34
C GLU A 58 13.51 7.32 -13.05
N LEU A 59 12.51 8.09 -12.61
CA LEU A 59 12.24 9.42 -13.16
C LEU A 59 13.40 10.40 -12.92
N LEU A 60 14.08 10.33 -11.76
CA LEU A 60 15.29 11.11 -11.49
C LEU A 60 16.43 10.73 -12.44
N SER A 61 16.60 9.42 -12.72
CA SER A 61 17.58 8.93 -13.70
C SER A 61 17.30 9.50 -15.09
N ILE A 62 16.04 9.48 -15.52
CA ILE A 62 15.59 10.02 -16.82
C ILE A 62 15.83 11.54 -16.88
N ILE A 63 15.53 12.29 -15.80
CA ILE A 63 15.81 13.73 -15.73
C ILE A 63 17.30 13.98 -15.94
N HIS A 64 18.17 13.25 -15.24
CA HIS A 64 19.62 13.41 -15.37
C HIS A 64 20.11 13.11 -16.80
N GLU A 65 19.63 12.03 -17.42
CA GLU A 65 19.98 11.69 -18.79
C GLU A 65 19.49 12.75 -19.80
N ALA A 66 18.26 13.25 -19.61
CA ALA A 66 17.69 14.29 -20.45
C ALA A 66 18.46 15.61 -20.33
N THR A 67 18.82 16.03 -19.11
CA THR A 67 19.54 17.30 -18.87
C THR A 67 20.99 17.22 -19.38
N ASN A 68 21.59 16.04 -19.48
CA ASN A 68 22.91 15.85 -20.10
C ASN A 68 22.96 16.30 -21.57
N LYS A 69 21.83 16.36 -22.29
CA LYS A 69 21.75 16.96 -23.64
C LYS A 69 22.06 18.46 -23.64
N MET A 70 21.88 19.14 -22.49
CA MET A 70 22.16 20.56 -22.28
C MET A 70 23.57 20.84 -21.75
N LYS A 71 24.49 19.86 -21.76
CA LYS A 71 25.86 19.99 -21.23
C LYS A 71 26.66 21.21 -21.74
N ARG A 72 26.32 21.74 -22.92
CA ARG A 72 26.94 22.94 -23.50
C ARG A 72 26.58 24.23 -22.75
N TYR A 73 25.47 24.22 -22.01
CA TYR A 73 24.94 25.33 -21.23
C TYR A 73 24.82 24.92 -19.75
N PRO A 74 25.94 24.93 -18.99
CA PRO A 74 25.98 24.34 -17.64
C PRO A 74 25.00 24.98 -16.66
N LEU A 75 24.81 26.31 -16.72
CA LEU A 75 23.85 27.02 -15.86
C LEU A 75 22.40 26.63 -16.19
N LEU A 76 22.06 26.51 -17.49
CA LEU A 76 20.74 26.07 -17.92
C LEU A 76 20.48 24.62 -17.51
N LYS A 77 21.47 23.75 -17.68
CA LYS A 77 21.40 22.35 -17.24
C LYS A 77 21.06 22.28 -15.76
N GLN A 78 21.85 22.96 -14.92
CA GLN A 78 21.67 22.95 -13.47
C GLN A 78 20.28 23.48 -13.07
N ALA A 79 19.90 24.67 -13.58
CA ALA A 79 18.60 25.26 -13.26
C ALA A 79 17.42 24.36 -13.68
N THR A 80 17.55 23.66 -14.82
CA THR A 80 16.51 22.74 -15.28
C THR A 80 16.43 21.47 -14.43
N GLU A 81 17.59 20.90 -14.06
CA GLU A 81 17.67 19.70 -13.21
C GLU A 81 17.12 19.97 -11.81
N GLU A 82 17.43 21.14 -11.23
CA GLU A 82 16.89 21.61 -9.94
C GLU A 82 15.37 21.79 -10.01
N LEU A 83 14.85 22.50 -11.03
CA LEU A 83 13.43 22.74 -11.20
C LEU A 83 12.64 21.43 -11.35
N LEU A 84 13.11 20.52 -12.21
CA LEU A 84 12.44 19.23 -12.45
C LEU A 84 12.51 18.32 -11.23
N THR A 85 13.64 18.31 -10.52
CA THR A 85 13.80 17.52 -9.29
C THR A 85 12.84 18.03 -8.20
N GLN A 86 12.75 19.34 -8.01
CA GLN A 86 11.81 19.93 -7.06
C GLN A 86 10.36 19.57 -7.42
N TYR A 87 9.98 19.75 -8.68
CA TYR A 87 8.63 19.38 -9.15
C TYR A 87 8.33 17.90 -8.90
N LEU A 88 9.28 17.00 -9.19
CA LEU A 88 9.10 15.57 -8.96
C LEU A 88 8.92 15.24 -7.47
N ARG A 89 9.65 15.90 -6.56
CA ARG A 89 9.48 15.74 -5.11
C ARG A 89 8.09 16.17 -4.63
N GLU A 90 7.56 17.27 -5.15
CA GLU A 90 6.21 17.72 -4.85
C GLU A 90 5.15 16.70 -5.33
N ARG A 91 5.35 16.15 -6.53
CA ARG A 91 4.47 15.10 -7.09
C ARG A 91 4.59 13.77 -6.35
N GLU A 92 5.80 13.38 -5.93
CA GLU A 92 6.03 12.21 -5.07
C GLU A 92 5.21 12.33 -3.79
N TYR A 93 5.30 13.47 -3.09
CA TYR A 93 4.58 13.70 -1.84
C TYR A 93 3.06 13.63 -2.01
N ALA A 94 2.52 14.28 -3.05
CA ALA A 94 1.10 14.21 -3.35
C ALA A 94 0.63 12.79 -3.69
N THR A 95 1.46 12.02 -4.41
CA THR A 95 1.13 10.66 -4.83
C THR A 95 1.14 9.69 -3.63
N LYS A 96 2.15 9.77 -2.77
CA LYS A 96 2.20 8.99 -1.52
C LYS A 96 0.98 9.25 -0.63
N GLN A 97 0.56 10.51 -0.49
CA GLN A 97 -0.66 10.83 0.25
C GLN A 97 -1.91 10.23 -0.39
N ALA A 98 -2.05 10.30 -1.71
CA ALA A 98 -3.18 9.68 -2.41
C ALA A 98 -3.20 8.16 -2.25
N CYS A 99 -2.04 7.50 -2.33
CA CYS A 99 -1.89 6.07 -2.08
C CYS A 99 -2.30 5.70 -0.64
N SER A 100 -1.80 6.45 0.35
CA SER A 100 -2.15 6.21 1.76
C SER A 100 -3.65 6.40 1.99
N ALA A 101 -4.23 7.50 1.47
CA ALA A 101 -5.66 7.76 1.56
C ALA A 101 -6.49 6.65 0.90
N TYR A 102 -6.01 6.08 -0.21
CA TYR A 102 -6.65 4.95 -0.86
C TYR A 102 -6.65 3.70 0.04
N VAL A 103 -5.51 3.35 0.65
CA VAL A 103 -5.42 2.21 1.58
C VAL A 103 -6.32 2.45 2.80
N GLN A 104 -6.32 3.65 3.38
CA GLN A 104 -7.22 4.02 4.48
C GLN A 104 -8.69 3.89 4.09
N THR A 105 -9.04 4.25 2.86
CA THR A 105 -10.41 4.07 2.33
C THR A 105 -10.79 2.59 2.30
N GLN A 106 -9.88 1.71 1.83
CA GLN A 106 -10.12 0.26 1.83
C GLN A 106 -10.20 -0.33 3.25
N LEU A 107 -9.52 0.25 4.23
CA LEU A 107 -9.63 -0.14 5.64
C LEU A 107 -10.95 0.31 6.28
N SER A 108 -11.49 1.46 5.85
CA SER A 108 -12.68 2.06 6.44
C SER A 108 -13.99 1.33 6.10
N TYR A 109 -14.00 0.57 5.00
CA TYR A 109 -15.17 -0.17 4.56
C TYR A 109 -14.78 -1.38 3.72
N ILE A 110 -15.23 -2.57 4.14
CA ILE A 110 -15.10 -3.81 3.37
C ILE A 110 -16.38 -4.03 2.57
N ASN A 111 -16.29 -4.01 1.25
CA ASN A 111 -17.44 -4.28 0.40
C ASN A 111 -17.72 -5.78 0.27
N THR A 112 -18.60 -6.30 1.13
CA THR A 112 -19.06 -7.70 1.10
C THR A 112 -20.08 -8.00 -0.01
N ASN A 113 -20.59 -6.98 -0.72
CA ASN A 113 -21.49 -7.14 -1.86
C ASN A 113 -20.74 -7.25 -3.21
N ASN A 114 -19.41 -7.34 -3.18
CA ASN A 114 -18.60 -7.49 -4.39
C ASN A 114 -18.92 -8.83 -5.08
N GLU A 115 -19.09 -8.84 -6.40
CA GLU A 115 -19.40 -10.04 -7.20
C GLU A 115 -18.31 -11.13 -7.09
N ASP A 116 -17.05 -10.74 -6.86
CA ASP A 116 -15.93 -11.64 -6.63
C ASP A 116 -15.88 -12.18 -5.19
N PHE A 117 -16.68 -11.62 -4.28
CA PHE A 117 -16.75 -12.07 -2.89
C PHE A 117 -17.73 -13.25 -2.77
N ILE A 118 -17.20 -14.46 -2.96
CA ILE A 118 -17.94 -15.71 -2.75
C ILE A 118 -17.98 -16.02 -1.24
N GLY A 119 -18.88 -15.35 -0.50
CA GLY A 119 -19.04 -15.55 0.95
C GLY A 119 -20.43 -15.18 1.47
N PHE A 120 -21.08 -16.14 2.16
CA PHE A 120 -22.46 -16.14 2.71
C PHE A 120 -23.63 -16.31 1.70
N ALA A 121 -23.41 -16.98 0.57
CA ALA A 121 -24.52 -17.70 -0.06
C ALA A 121 -24.78 -18.96 0.79
N GLY A 122 -25.98 -19.04 1.40
CA GLY A 122 -26.41 -20.19 2.18
C GLY A 122 -26.47 -21.50 1.39
#